data_AF-A0A968Y519-F1
#
_entry.id   AF-A0A968Y519-F1
#
_cell.length_a   1.000
_cell.length_b   1.000
_cell.length_c   1.000
_cell.angle_alpha   90.00
_cell.angle_beta   90.00
_cell.angle_gamma   90.00
#
_symmetry.space_group_name_H-M   'P 1'
#
loop_
_entity.id
_entity.type
_entity.pdbx_description
1 polymer ?
#
loop_
_entity_poly.entity_id
_entity_poly.type
_entity_poly.pdbx_seq_one_letter_code
_entity_poly.pdbx_strand_id
1 'polypeptide(L)'
;MVNAPTAQGRLDSIERVHALDRDCTTLSRHVLQQLQSFSADAQDLSALMNRIGLAAKLIARRLSRAGLMADVLGFTGGVNVQGESVKQMDVYANDVFISVFQQSGLVCRLASEEMEKPYYIPENCPIGRYSLLYDPIDGSSNLDTNLNVGSIFSIRKQEGDDADGSASDLLQHGRKQIAAGYVLYGPSTMLVYSIGQGVHSFTLDPSLGEFILATENIQVPESGPVYSVNEGNFWQWSESLRDYIRYV
;
A
#
# COMPACT_ATOMS: atom_id res chain seq x y z
N MET A 1 6.42 -46.82 -29.23
CA MET A 1 6.27 -45.40 -29.63
C MET A 1 5.15 -44.83 -28.80
N VAL A 2 5.49 -44.03 -27.80
CA VAL A 2 4.54 -43.42 -26.88
C VAL A 2 4.17 -42.06 -27.47
N ASN A 3 2.90 -41.86 -27.80
CA ASN A 3 2.38 -40.58 -28.29
C ASN A 3 2.46 -39.54 -27.18
N ALA A 4 3.19 -38.45 -27.44
CA ALA A 4 3.21 -37.27 -26.59
C ALA A 4 1.86 -36.53 -26.70
N PRO A 5 1.29 -35.99 -25.60
CA PRO A 5 0.12 -35.14 -25.69
C PRO A 5 0.49 -33.81 -26.35
N THR A 6 -0.30 -33.43 -27.35
CA THR A 6 -0.23 -32.17 -28.10
C THR A 6 -0.30 -30.95 -27.18
N ALA A 7 0.61 -30.00 -27.42
CA ALA A 7 0.81 -28.74 -26.69
C ALA A 7 -0.38 -27.75 -26.71
N GLN A 8 -1.54 -28.15 -27.24
CA GLN A 8 -2.70 -27.29 -27.41
C GLN A 8 -3.43 -26.95 -26.10
N GLY A 9 -3.29 -27.78 -25.05
CA GLY A 9 -4.05 -27.63 -23.80
C GLY A 9 -3.44 -26.70 -22.74
N ARG A 10 -2.28 -26.06 -22.99
CA ARG A 10 -1.60 -25.18 -22.03
C ARG A 10 -1.71 -23.68 -22.34
N LEU A 11 -2.26 -23.32 -23.49
CA LEU A 11 -2.39 -21.93 -23.93
C LEU A 11 -3.74 -21.29 -23.53
N ASP A 12 -4.77 -22.10 -23.26
CA ASP A 12 -6.13 -21.60 -22.97
C ASP A 12 -6.30 -20.95 -21.59
N SER A 13 -5.31 -21.05 -20.68
CA SER A 13 -5.39 -20.42 -19.35
C SER A 13 -4.69 -19.06 -19.24
N ILE A 14 -4.07 -18.57 -20.33
CA ILE A 14 -3.24 -17.34 -20.32
C ILE A 14 -3.96 -16.15 -21.02
N GLU A 15 -5.04 -16.39 -21.76
CA GLU A 15 -5.81 -15.33 -22.43
C GLU A 15 -7.09 -14.93 -21.67
N ARG A 16 -6.93 -14.36 -20.47
CA ARG A 16 -7.83 -13.27 -20.05
C ARG A 16 -7.02 -12.00 -20.04
N VAL A 17 -6.71 -11.53 -21.25
CA VAL A 17 -6.30 -10.15 -21.46
C VAL A 17 -7.51 -9.31 -21.05
N HIS A 18 -7.50 -8.81 -19.81
CA HIS A 18 -8.38 -7.72 -19.39
C HIS A 18 -7.98 -6.48 -20.19
N ALA A 19 -8.33 -6.46 -21.48
CA ALA A 19 -8.46 -5.22 -22.21
C ALA A 19 -9.42 -4.34 -21.42
N LEU A 20 -9.21 -3.03 -21.43
CA LEU A 20 -10.16 -2.02 -20.96
C LEU A 20 -11.47 -2.15 -21.76
N ASP A 21 -12.26 -3.16 -21.43
CA ASP A 21 -13.60 -3.37 -21.94
C ASP A 21 -14.55 -2.46 -21.15
N ARG A 22 -15.74 -2.24 -21.69
CA ARG A 22 -16.77 -1.36 -21.12
C ARG A 22 -17.15 -1.71 -19.68
N ASP A 23 -16.87 -2.93 -19.23
CA ASP A 23 -17.22 -3.46 -17.91
C ASP A 23 -15.99 -3.76 -17.04
N CYS A 24 -15.06 -2.80 -16.94
CA CYS A 24 -13.93 -2.91 -16.03
C CYS A 24 -14.36 -2.78 -14.55
N THR A 25 -13.76 -3.59 -13.68
CA THR A 25 -14.04 -3.56 -12.24
C THR A 25 -13.09 -2.57 -11.55
N THR A 26 -13.66 -1.48 -11.03
CA THR A 26 -12.92 -0.49 -10.24
C THR A 26 -12.70 -0.95 -8.79
N LEU A 27 -11.72 -0.36 -8.10
CA LEU A 27 -11.48 -0.59 -6.68
C LEU A 27 -12.75 -0.43 -5.82
N SER A 28 -13.48 0.67 -6.03
CA SER A 28 -14.71 0.98 -5.28
C SER A 28 -15.77 -0.11 -5.43
N ARG A 29 -16.01 -0.54 -6.67
CA ARG A 29 -16.96 -1.61 -7.02
C ARG A 29 -16.53 -2.94 -6.42
N HIS A 30 -15.26 -3.30 -6.54
CA HIS A 30 -14.74 -4.56 -6.04
C HIS A 30 -14.85 -4.66 -4.52
N VAL A 31 -14.46 -3.62 -3.77
CA VAL A 31 -14.57 -3.62 -2.30
C VAL A 31 -16.01 -3.86 -1.85
N LEU A 32 -16.99 -3.20 -2.49
CA LEU A 32 -18.41 -3.41 -2.20
C LEU A 32 -18.86 -4.84 -2.52
N GLN A 33 -18.41 -5.41 -3.64
CA GLN A 33 -18.74 -6.79 -4.04
C GLN A 33 -18.19 -7.82 -3.06
N GLN A 34 -16.95 -7.65 -2.59
CA GLN A 34 -16.30 -8.57 -1.64
C GLN A 34 -17.01 -8.61 -0.28
N LEU A 35 -17.66 -7.52 0.12
CA LEU A 35 -18.37 -7.47 1.40
C LEU A 35 -19.74 -8.18 1.35
N GLN A 36 -20.29 -8.46 0.15
CA GLN A 36 -21.59 -9.12 -0.09
C GLN A 36 -22.73 -8.57 0.78
N SER A 37 -22.62 -7.32 1.18
CA SER A 37 -23.40 -6.67 2.23
C SER A 37 -23.47 -5.18 1.95
N PHE A 38 -24.62 -4.58 2.24
CA PHE A 38 -24.79 -3.13 2.26
C PHE A 38 -24.76 -2.55 3.67
N SER A 39 -24.14 -3.27 4.63
CA SER A 39 -23.96 -2.81 6.00
C SER A 39 -23.18 -1.49 6.06
N ALA A 40 -23.38 -0.73 7.14
CA ALA A 40 -22.63 0.50 7.37
C ALA A 40 -21.11 0.26 7.33
N ASP A 41 -20.64 -0.83 7.92
CA ASP A 41 -19.22 -1.20 7.91
C ASP A 41 -18.70 -1.48 6.49
N ALA A 42 -19.53 -2.04 5.61
CA ALA A 42 -19.16 -2.28 4.22
C ALA A 42 -19.01 -0.97 3.42
N GLN A 43 -19.93 -0.02 3.65
CA GLN A 43 -19.88 1.31 3.04
C GLN A 43 -18.67 2.10 3.54
N ASP A 44 -18.39 2.07 4.84
CA ASP A 44 -17.22 2.70 5.42
C ASP A 44 -15.93 2.16 4.80
N LEU A 45 -15.79 0.84 4.69
CA LEU A 45 -14.59 0.23 4.16
C LEU A 45 -14.37 0.61 2.69
N SER A 46 -15.43 0.63 1.88
CA SER A 46 -15.35 1.13 0.51
C SER A 46 -14.92 2.60 0.46
N ALA A 47 -15.47 3.46 1.33
CA ALA A 47 -15.08 4.85 1.43
C ALA A 47 -13.60 5.02 1.84
N LEU A 48 -13.12 4.25 2.83
CA LEU A 48 -11.73 4.25 3.26
C LEU A 48 -10.80 3.80 2.11
N MET A 49 -11.12 2.71 1.41
CA MET A 49 -10.33 2.23 0.28
C MET A 49 -10.29 3.24 -0.88
N ASN A 50 -11.39 3.94 -1.15
CA ASN A 50 -11.42 5.02 -2.13
C ASN A 50 -10.51 6.20 -1.74
N ARG A 51 -10.44 6.53 -0.45
CA ARG A 51 -9.53 7.55 0.08
C ARG A 51 -8.06 7.10 -0.08
N ILE A 52 -7.74 5.84 0.19
CA ILE A 52 -6.41 5.28 -0.09
C ILE A 52 -6.08 5.39 -1.58
N GLY A 53 -7.02 5.02 -2.45
CA GLY A 53 -6.85 5.16 -3.90
C GLY A 53 -6.62 6.61 -4.33
N LEU A 54 -7.27 7.58 -3.69
CA LEU A 54 -7.03 9.01 -3.96
C LEU A 54 -5.63 9.44 -3.52
N ALA A 55 -5.21 9.09 -2.30
CA ALA A 55 -3.87 9.38 -1.81
C ALA A 55 -2.79 8.79 -2.74
N ALA A 56 -2.96 7.52 -3.12
CA ALA A 56 -2.10 6.82 -4.08
C ALA A 56 -1.99 7.55 -5.42
N LYS A 57 -3.11 8.02 -5.98
CA LYS A 57 -3.12 8.77 -7.25
C LYS A 57 -2.39 10.11 -7.15
N LEU A 58 -2.52 10.82 -6.02
CA LEU A 58 -1.82 12.09 -5.78
C LEU A 58 -0.31 11.87 -5.66
N ILE A 59 0.10 10.86 -4.89
CA ILE A 59 1.50 10.47 -4.71
C ILE A 59 2.12 10.01 -6.04
N ALA A 60 1.46 9.10 -6.76
CA ALA A 60 1.91 8.61 -8.07
C ALA A 60 2.08 9.76 -9.08
N ARG A 61 1.13 10.71 -9.11
CA ARG A 61 1.23 11.90 -9.97
C ARG A 61 2.45 12.75 -9.62
N ARG A 62 2.76 12.94 -8.33
CA ARG A 62 3.95 13.69 -7.90
C ARG A 62 5.24 12.95 -8.27
N LEU A 63 5.33 11.65 -7.97
CA LEU A 63 6.49 10.80 -8.29
C LEU A 63 6.80 10.78 -9.79
N SER A 64 5.78 10.62 -10.65
CA SER A 64 5.95 10.62 -12.11
C SER A 64 6.54 11.93 -12.68
N ARG A 65 6.57 13.00 -11.89
CA ARG A 65 7.08 14.32 -12.28
C ARG A 65 8.22 14.80 -11.38
N ALA A 66 8.72 13.95 -10.48
CA ALA A 66 9.79 14.30 -9.55
C ALA A 66 11.02 14.85 -10.30
N GLY A 67 11.35 14.27 -11.46
CA GLY A 67 12.39 14.71 -12.41
C GLY A 67 12.29 16.16 -12.90
N LEU A 68 11.08 16.72 -12.89
CA LEU A 68 10.76 18.03 -13.48
C LEU A 68 10.47 19.10 -12.43
N MET A 69 10.41 18.72 -11.16
CA MET A 69 10.06 19.60 -10.07
C MET A 69 11.33 19.97 -9.30
N ALA A 70 11.64 21.26 -9.29
CA ALA A 70 12.66 21.79 -8.38
C ALA A 70 12.34 21.33 -6.94
N ASP A 71 13.37 20.92 -6.21
CA ASP A 71 13.30 20.46 -4.81
C ASP A 71 12.66 19.10 -4.52
N VAL A 72 12.24 18.32 -5.53
CA VAL A 72 11.67 16.96 -5.27
C VAL A 72 12.73 15.85 -5.31
N LEU A 73 13.79 16.00 -6.12
CA LEU A 73 14.88 15.02 -6.28
C LEU A 73 16.23 15.50 -5.69
N GLY A 74 16.23 16.50 -4.80
CA GLY A 74 17.46 16.92 -4.14
C GLY A 74 18.52 17.53 -5.06
N PHE A 75 18.27 18.73 -5.59
CA PHE A 75 19.34 19.60 -6.14
C PHE A 75 19.26 21.04 -5.62
N THR A 76 18.74 21.24 -4.41
CA THR A 76 19.16 22.37 -3.58
C THR A 76 20.17 21.84 -2.58
N GLY A 77 21.39 22.37 -2.61
CA GLY A 77 22.52 21.93 -1.77
C GLY A 77 22.37 22.15 -0.26
N GLY A 78 21.15 22.04 0.27
CA GLY A 78 20.84 22.02 1.69
C GLY A 78 20.87 20.59 2.21
N VAL A 79 21.99 20.23 2.84
CA VAL A 79 22.12 18.99 3.62
C VAL A 79 21.36 19.18 4.92
N ASN A 80 20.47 18.24 5.30
CA ASN A 80 19.87 18.28 6.63
C ASN A 80 20.95 18.04 7.71
N VAL A 81 20.66 18.33 8.97
CA VAL A 81 21.59 18.16 10.10
C VAL A 81 22.10 16.72 10.34
N GLN A 82 21.61 15.73 9.57
CA GLN A 82 21.99 14.32 9.65
C GLN A 82 22.64 13.77 8.38
N GLY A 83 22.85 14.58 7.33
CA GLY A 83 23.57 14.15 6.13
C GLY A 83 22.74 13.44 5.05
N GLU A 84 21.41 13.42 5.17
CA GLU A 84 20.51 12.80 4.18
C GLU A 84 19.86 13.85 3.26
N SER A 85 19.53 13.43 2.02
CA SER A 85 18.68 14.23 1.12
C SER A 85 17.34 14.48 1.80
N VAL A 86 16.92 15.74 1.89
CA VAL A 86 15.68 16.07 2.59
C VAL A 86 14.52 15.38 1.89
N LYS A 87 13.94 14.42 2.62
CA LYS A 87 12.61 13.78 2.65
C LYS A 87 11.38 14.59 2.17
N GLN A 88 11.51 15.44 1.15
CA GLN A 88 10.42 16.27 0.64
C GLN A 88 9.26 15.43 0.13
N MET A 89 9.57 14.27 -0.45
CA MET A 89 8.54 13.35 -0.92
C MET A 89 7.82 12.64 0.23
N ASP A 90 8.54 12.27 1.29
CA ASP A 90 7.94 11.61 2.46
C ASP A 90 7.01 12.57 3.21
N VAL A 91 7.46 13.81 3.43
CA VAL A 91 6.61 14.88 4.01
C VAL A 91 5.39 15.12 3.14
N TYR A 92 5.57 15.27 1.82
CA TYR A 92 4.45 15.46 0.89
C TYR A 92 3.46 14.30 0.94
N ALA A 93 3.94 13.06 0.92
CA ALA A 93 3.08 11.89 0.96
C ALA A 93 2.33 11.78 2.29
N ASN A 94 2.99 12.08 3.41
CA ASN A 94 2.35 12.15 4.71
C ASN A 94 1.24 13.22 4.75
N ASP A 95 1.50 14.42 4.24
CA ASP A 95 0.53 15.51 4.14
C ASP A 95 -0.66 15.14 3.25
N VAL A 96 -0.41 14.39 2.16
CA VAL A 96 -1.47 13.84 1.29
C VAL A 96 -2.37 12.89 2.08
N PHE A 97 -1.80 11.94 2.83
CA PHE A 97 -2.60 11.03 3.67
C PHE A 97 -3.42 11.80 4.71
N ILE A 98 -2.81 12.74 5.44
CA ILE A 98 -3.52 13.57 6.43
C ILE A 98 -4.68 14.30 5.76
N SER A 99 -4.43 15.01 4.66
CA SER A 99 -5.42 15.84 3.97
C SER A 99 -6.59 15.01 3.41
N VAL A 100 -6.29 13.85 2.83
CA VAL A 100 -7.31 12.98 2.23
C VAL A 100 -8.23 12.39 3.30
N PHE A 101 -7.68 12.04 4.48
CA PHE A 101 -8.46 11.45 5.57
C PHE A 101 -9.11 12.48 6.51
N GLN A 102 -8.59 13.71 6.59
CA GLN A 102 -9.26 14.82 7.27
C GLN A 102 -10.70 15.01 6.76
N GLN A 103 -10.92 14.84 5.46
CA GLN A 103 -12.24 14.99 4.83
C GLN A 103 -13.08 13.70 4.84
N SER A 104 -12.65 12.64 5.52
CA SER A 104 -13.34 11.34 5.47
C SER A 104 -14.51 11.23 6.45
N GLY A 105 -14.43 11.85 7.64
CA GLY A 105 -15.37 11.60 8.74
C GLY A 105 -15.25 10.22 9.41
N LEU A 106 -14.40 9.33 8.89
CA LEU A 106 -14.34 7.92 9.32
C LEU A 106 -13.12 7.59 10.17
N VAL A 107 -11.99 8.25 9.90
CA VAL A 107 -10.72 8.01 10.60
C VAL A 107 -10.48 9.10 11.62
N CYS A 108 -10.33 8.72 12.88
CA CYS A 108 -9.97 9.66 13.94
C CYS A 108 -8.47 9.67 14.22
N ARG A 109 -7.81 8.50 14.23
CA ARG A 109 -6.38 8.38 14.56
C ARG A 109 -5.58 7.97 13.33
N LEU A 110 -4.50 8.71 13.07
CA LEU A 110 -3.48 8.42 12.07
C LEU A 110 -2.18 8.07 12.78
N ALA A 111 -1.54 6.97 12.40
CA ALA A 111 -0.17 6.67 12.80
C ALA A 111 0.69 6.51 11.54
N SER A 112 1.73 7.33 11.43
CA SER A 112 2.61 7.37 10.27
C SER A 112 4.03 7.06 10.71
N GLU A 113 4.81 6.41 9.86
CA GLU A 113 6.27 6.29 10.04
C GLU A 113 6.92 7.67 10.22
N GLU A 114 6.38 8.70 9.54
CA GLU A 114 6.90 10.08 9.54
C GLU A 114 6.42 10.93 10.74
N MET A 115 5.75 10.34 11.74
CA MET A 115 5.25 11.06 12.92
C MET A 115 5.61 10.36 14.23
N GLU A 116 6.25 11.08 15.16
CA GLU A 116 6.64 10.55 16.48
C GLU A 116 5.43 10.13 17.33
N LYS A 117 4.30 10.83 17.18
CA LYS A 117 3.06 10.56 17.91
C LYS A 117 1.89 10.38 16.94
N PRO A 118 0.87 9.60 17.31
CA PRO A 118 -0.36 9.54 16.55
C PRO A 118 -0.97 10.92 16.35
N TYR A 119 -1.44 11.17 15.14
CA TYR A 119 -2.18 12.37 14.80
C TYR A 119 -3.68 12.12 14.92
N TYR A 120 -4.34 12.94 15.73
CA TYR A 120 -5.79 12.91 15.91
C TYR A 120 -6.40 13.93 14.97
N ILE A 121 -7.35 13.50 14.14
CA ILE A 121 -8.13 14.39 13.28
C ILE A 121 -9.28 14.94 14.13
N PRO A 122 -9.20 16.19 14.64
CA PRO A 122 -10.12 16.67 15.66
C PRO A 122 -11.58 16.67 15.17
N GLU A 123 -11.79 16.95 13.88
CA GLU A 123 -13.11 17.00 13.25
C GLU A 123 -13.75 15.61 13.13
N ASN A 124 -12.93 14.57 13.01
CA ASN A 124 -13.43 13.21 12.84
C ASN A 124 -13.57 12.49 14.19
N CYS A 125 -12.76 12.81 15.20
CA CYS A 125 -12.74 12.06 16.46
C CYS A 125 -14.07 11.91 17.22
N PRO A 126 -15.04 12.83 17.13
CA PRO A 126 -16.36 12.61 17.73
C PRO A 126 -17.19 11.47 17.09
N ILE A 127 -16.90 11.11 15.84
CA ILE A 127 -17.72 10.17 15.04
C ILE A 127 -16.92 9.05 14.35
N GLY A 128 -15.61 9.23 14.22
CA GLY A 128 -14.70 8.34 13.52
C GLY A 128 -14.59 7.02 14.27
N ARG A 129 -14.66 5.92 13.52
CA ARG A 129 -14.68 4.55 14.07
C ARG A 129 -13.42 3.77 13.76
N TYR A 130 -12.51 4.36 12.98
CA TYR A 130 -11.32 3.69 12.46
C TYR A 130 -10.04 4.44 12.78
N SER A 131 -8.97 3.66 12.82
CA SER A 131 -7.59 4.12 12.88
C SER A 131 -6.87 3.66 11.62
N LEU A 132 -6.05 4.53 11.05
CA LEU A 132 -5.20 4.24 9.89
C LEU A 132 -3.74 4.30 10.31
N LEU A 133 -3.04 3.19 10.14
CA LEU A 133 -1.60 3.10 10.28
C LEU A 133 -1.00 3.01 8.87
N TYR A 134 0.03 3.78 8.58
CA TYR A 134 0.61 3.79 7.24
C TYR A 134 2.10 4.14 7.24
N ASP A 135 2.77 3.65 6.20
CA ASP A 135 4.05 4.16 5.74
C ASP A 135 3.77 4.92 4.44
N PRO A 136 3.94 6.27 4.43
CA PRO A 136 3.59 7.06 3.26
C PRO A 136 4.51 6.78 2.08
N ILE A 137 5.80 6.50 2.30
CA ILE A 137 6.79 6.16 1.27
C ILE A 137 7.79 5.12 1.83
N ASP A 138 7.49 3.85 1.58
CA ASP A 138 8.43 2.75 1.82
C ASP A 138 9.51 2.75 0.74
N GLY A 139 10.76 2.58 1.17
CA GLY A 139 11.93 2.61 0.31
C GLY A 139 12.33 4.00 -0.15
N SER A 140 12.10 5.06 0.63
CA SER A 140 12.46 6.44 0.30
C SER A 140 13.91 6.62 -0.19
N SER A 141 14.87 5.82 0.30
CA SER A 141 16.26 5.79 -0.19
C SER A 141 16.40 5.49 -1.68
N ASN A 142 15.40 4.88 -2.30
CA ASN A 142 15.37 4.51 -3.71
C ASN A 142 14.89 5.65 -4.63
N LEU A 143 14.32 6.73 -4.07
CA LEU A 143 13.76 7.84 -4.85
C LEU A 143 14.80 8.51 -5.74
N ASP A 144 15.98 8.82 -5.19
CA ASP A 144 17.06 9.53 -5.90
C ASP A 144 17.66 8.71 -7.04
N THR A 145 17.45 7.39 -7.03
CA THR A 145 17.91 6.46 -8.07
C THR A 145 16.81 6.04 -9.04
N ASN A 146 15.62 6.62 -8.92
CA ASN A 146 14.45 6.31 -9.74
C ASN A 146 14.09 4.80 -9.72
N LEU A 147 14.31 4.17 -8.57
CA LEU A 147 13.90 2.79 -8.29
C LEU A 147 12.47 2.76 -7.69
N ASN A 148 11.88 1.57 -7.66
CA ASN A 148 10.51 1.41 -7.17
C ASN A 148 10.41 1.74 -5.67
N VAL A 149 9.34 2.46 -5.33
CA VAL A 149 8.95 2.79 -3.95
C VAL A 149 7.48 2.41 -3.73
N GLY A 150 7.00 2.46 -2.49
CA GLY A 150 5.60 2.11 -2.20
C GLY A 150 4.98 2.92 -1.08
N SER A 151 3.69 2.74 -0.84
CA SER A 151 3.04 3.14 0.41
C SER A 151 2.44 1.90 1.05
N ILE A 152 2.51 1.75 2.37
CA ILE A 152 1.94 0.62 3.09
C ILE A 152 0.81 1.15 3.98
N PHE A 153 -0.28 0.41 4.14
CA PHE A 153 -1.37 0.81 5.01
C PHE A 153 -2.01 -0.35 5.76
N SER A 154 -2.58 -0.05 6.91
CA SER A 154 -3.31 -0.95 7.79
C SER A 154 -4.48 -0.21 8.42
N ILE A 155 -5.69 -0.70 8.19
CA ILE A 155 -6.94 -0.16 8.74
C ILE A 155 -7.38 -1.02 9.93
N ARG A 156 -7.74 -0.37 11.03
CA ARG A 156 -8.28 -1.00 12.24
C ARG A 156 -9.55 -0.32 12.71
N LYS A 157 -10.43 -1.07 13.35
CA LYS A 157 -11.52 -0.48 14.15
C LYS A 157 -10.92 0.05 15.45
N GLN A 158 -11.44 1.18 15.92
CA GLN A 158 -11.05 1.74 17.21
C GLN A 158 -11.59 0.88 18.35
N GLU A 159 -10.82 0.80 19.43
CA GLU A 159 -11.21 0.13 20.67
C GLU A 159 -11.09 1.10 21.84
N GLY A 160 -12.20 1.30 22.56
CA GLY A 160 -12.26 2.27 23.66
C GLY A 160 -12.27 3.72 23.19
N ASP A 161 -12.39 4.62 24.17
CA ASP A 161 -12.59 6.06 23.93
C ASP A 161 -11.28 6.86 23.96
N ASP A 162 -10.16 6.24 24.33
CA ASP A 162 -8.82 6.86 24.39
C ASP A 162 -8.79 8.20 25.15
N ALA A 163 -9.51 8.26 26.27
CA ALA A 163 -9.71 9.48 27.04
C ALA A 163 -8.41 10.07 27.61
N ASP A 164 -7.35 9.25 27.73
CA ASP A 164 -6.03 9.66 28.20
C ASP A 164 -5.08 10.06 27.05
N GLY A 165 -5.50 9.92 25.78
CA GLY A 165 -4.70 10.22 24.60
C GLY A 165 -3.49 9.30 24.43
N SER A 166 -3.52 8.12 25.07
CA SER A 166 -2.43 7.13 25.01
C SER A 166 -2.35 6.40 23.66
N ALA A 167 -3.43 6.43 22.87
CA ALA A 167 -3.59 5.67 21.63
C ALA A 167 -3.26 4.18 21.78
N SER A 168 -3.55 3.61 22.94
CA SER A 168 -3.23 2.21 23.27
C SER A 168 -3.93 1.20 22.34
N ASP A 169 -5.03 1.60 21.69
CA ASP A 169 -5.73 0.82 20.66
C ASP A 169 -4.93 0.69 19.34
N LEU A 170 -3.90 1.51 19.13
CA LEU A 170 -2.97 1.35 18.02
C LEU A 170 -1.99 0.20 18.27
N LEU A 171 -1.70 -0.12 19.53
CA LEU A 171 -0.75 -1.16 19.94
C LEU A 171 -1.38 -2.57 19.98
N GLN A 172 -2.34 -2.82 19.10
CA GLN A 172 -3.06 -4.08 19.00
C GLN A 172 -2.36 -5.10 18.09
N HIS A 173 -2.67 -6.37 18.30
CA HIS A 173 -2.18 -7.47 17.47
C HIS A 173 -2.65 -7.31 16.01
N GLY A 174 -1.78 -7.58 15.04
CA GLY A 174 -2.10 -7.50 13.60
C GLY A 174 -3.31 -8.32 13.14
N ARG A 175 -3.76 -9.33 13.90
CA ARG A 175 -4.99 -10.10 13.61
C ARG A 175 -6.28 -9.25 13.70
N LYS A 176 -6.20 -8.06 14.31
CA LYS A 176 -7.32 -7.09 14.39
C LYS A 176 -7.38 -6.13 13.19
N GLN A 177 -6.47 -6.26 12.21
CA GLN A 177 -6.60 -5.52 10.96
C GLN A 177 -7.87 -5.93 10.23
N ILE A 178 -8.67 -4.95 9.83
CA ILE A 178 -9.86 -5.18 9.00
C ILE A 178 -9.55 -5.04 7.51
N ALA A 179 -8.48 -4.32 7.20
CA ALA A 179 -7.89 -4.25 5.88
C ALA A 179 -6.42 -3.90 5.97
N ALA A 180 -5.63 -4.39 5.04
CA ALA A 180 -4.24 -4.00 4.87
C ALA A 180 -3.85 -4.11 3.40
N GLY A 181 -2.80 -3.40 3.03
CA GLY A 181 -2.32 -3.44 1.67
C GLY A 181 -1.14 -2.51 1.46
N TYR A 182 -0.72 -2.43 0.21
CA TYR A 182 0.31 -1.53 -0.23
C TYR A 182 0.01 -1.00 -1.63
N VAL A 183 0.62 0.12 -1.95
CA VAL A 183 0.68 0.70 -3.29
C VAL A 183 2.12 0.60 -3.74
N LEU A 184 2.35 0.08 -4.94
CA LEU A 184 3.66 0.03 -5.57
C LEU A 184 3.73 1.11 -6.66
N TYR A 185 4.65 2.05 -6.52
CA TYR A 185 4.95 3.08 -7.51
C TYR A 185 6.16 2.63 -8.34
N GLY A 186 5.90 1.76 -9.33
CA GLY A 186 6.91 1.30 -10.29
C GLY A 186 6.60 1.77 -11.72
N PRO A 187 7.01 1.00 -12.75
CA PRO A 187 6.67 1.29 -14.15
C PRO A 187 5.15 1.44 -14.38
N SER A 188 4.36 0.72 -13.60
CA SER A 188 2.92 0.93 -13.41
C SER A 188 2.62 1.11 -11.93
N THR A 189 1.68 2.00 -11.60
CA THR A 189 1.20 2.11 -10.22
C THR A 189 0.20 1.00 -9.92
N MET A 190 0.50 0.17 -8.92
CA MET A 190 -0.36 -0.94 -8.52
C MET A 190 -0.84 -0.74 -7.08
N LEU A 191 -2.08 -1.14 -6.79
CA LEU A 191 -2.61 -1.22 -5.43
C LEU A 191 -2.94 -2.68 -5.14
N VAL A 192 -2.37 -3.23 -4.08
CA VAL A 192 -2.64 -4.60 -3.61
C VAL A 192 -3.24 -4.51 -2.22
N TYR A 193 -4.37 -5.17 -1.99
CA TYR A 193 -5.02 -5.16 -0.68
C TYR A 193 -5.68 -6.49 -0.32
N SER A 194 -5.93 -6.65 0.98
CA SER A 194 -6.79 -7.68 1.54
C SER A 194 -7.72 -7.09 2.60
N ILE A 195 -8.94 -7.61 2.66
CA ILE A 195 -9.93 -7.37 3.73
C ILE A 195 -10.27 -8.67 4.48
N GLY A 196 -9.36 -9.65 4.44
CA GLY A 196 -9.57 -10.99 5.01
C GLY A 196 -10.25 -11.99 4.05
N GLN A 197 -10.62 -11.56 2.84
CA GLN A 197 -11.22 -12.40 1.80
C GLN A 197 -10.33 -12.39 0.55
N GLY A 198 -9.21 -13.12 0.59
CA GLY A 198 -8.22 -13.15 -0.49
C GLY A 198 -7.36 -11.87 -0.57
N VAL A 199 -6.45 -11.86 -1.55
CA VAL A 199 -5.55 -10.75 -1.85
C VAL A 199 -5.77 -10.36 -3.30
N HIS A 200 -5.93 -9.08 -3.58
CA HIS A 200 -6.34 -8.60 -4.91
C HIS A 200 -5.43 -7.46 -5.37
N SER A 201 -5.01 -7.48 -6.64
CA SER A 201 -4.21 -6.43 -7.26
C SER A 201 -5.02 -5.61 -8.25
N PHE A 202 -4.73 -4.33 -8.27
CA PHE A 202 -5.28 -3.34 -9.16
C PHE A 202 -4.14 -2.58 -9.82
N THR A 203 -4.32 -2.19 -11.06
CA THR A 203 -3.40 -1.31 -11.79
C THR A 203 -4.10 0.01 -12.05
N LEU A 204 -3.42 1.13 -11.77
CA LEU A 204 -3.91 2.45 -12.09
C LEU A 204 -3.90 2.66 -13.60
N ASP A 205 -5.06 2.98 -14.19
CA ASP A 205 -5.14 3.57 -15.51
C ASP A 205 -5.08 5.10 -15.36
N PRO A 206 -3.98 5.77 -15.79
CA PRO A 206 -3.85 7.21 -15.64
C PRO A 206 -4.81 8.02 -16.52
N SER A 207 -5.31 7.43 -17.62
CA SER A 207 -6.24 8.09 -18.54
C SER A 207 -7.65 8.18 -17.96
N LEU A 208 -8.08 7.15 -17.24
CA LEU A 208 -9.34 7.12 -16.50
C LEU A 208 -9.22 7.72 -15.10
N GLY A 209 -8.00 7.69 -14.54
CA GLY A 209 -7.76 8.07 -13.14
C GLY A 209 -8.34 7.05 -12.16
N GLU A 210 -8.44 5.78 -12.54
CA GLU A 210 -9.07 4.71 -11.77
C GLU A 210 -8.16 3.49 -11.60
N PHE A 211 -8.27 2.84 -10.44
CA PHE A 211 -7.64 1.54 -10.18
C PHE A 211 -8.52 0.44 -10.73
N ILE A 212 -8.03 -0.26 -11.75
CA ILE A 212 -8.73 -1.34 -12.44
C ILE A 212 -8.20 -2.68 -11.95
N LEU A 213 -9.11 -3.60 -11.63
CA LEU A 213 -8.77 -4.95 -11.16
C LEU A 213 -7.88 -5.67 -12.18
N ALA A 214 -6.71 -6.14 -11.72
CA ALA A 214 -5.73 -6.85 -12.54
C ALA A 214 -5.68 -8.34 -12.21
N THR A 215 -5.74 -8.70 -10.92
CA THR A 215 -5.71 -10.10 -10.47
C THR A 215 -6.46 -10.26 -9.16
N GLU A 216 -7.36 -11.24 -9.08
CA GLU A 216 -8.06 -11.60 -7.84
C GLU A 216 -7.42 -12.82 -7.17
N ASN A 217 -7.57 -12.89 -5.84
CA ASN A 217 -7.21 -14.05 -5.02
C ASN A 217 -5.77 -14.54 -5.20
N ILE A 218 -4.83 -13.61 -5.25
CA ILE A 218 -3.39 -13.88 -5.36
C ILE A 218 -2.97 -14.85 -4.25
N GLN A 219 -2.26 -15.90 -4.65
CA GLN A 219 -1.64 -16.87 -3.74
C GLN A 219 -0.14 -16.90 -4.01
N VAL A 220 0.65 -16.97 -2.94
CA VAL A 220 2.08 -17.25 -3.05
C VAL A 220 2.23 -18.72 -3.46
N PRO A 221 3.10 -19.05 -4.44
CA PRO A 221 3.36 -20.44 -4.80
C PRO A 221 3.98 -21.22 -3.62
N GLU A 222 3.80 -22.54 -3.60
CA GLU A 222 4.34 -23.39 -2.52
C GLU A 222 5.86 -23.33 -2.39
N SER A 223 6.57 -23.00 -3.47
CA SER A 223 8.03 -22.81 -3.48
C SER A 223 8.43 -21.79 -4.55
N GLY A 224 9.60 -21.17 -4.37
CA GLY A 224 10.15 -20.22 -5.33
C GLY A 224 11.68 -20.27 -5.36
N PRO A 225 12.32 -19.89 -6.49
CA PRO A 225 13.77 -19.97 -6.66
C PRO A 225 14.52 -18.71 -6.20
N VAL A 226 13.85 -17.78 -5.52
CA VAL A 226 14.39 -16.45 -5.18
C VAL A 226 14.36 -16.25 -3.68
N TYR A 227 15.49 -15.80 -3.12
CA TYR A 227 15.56 -15.19 -1.80
C TYR A 227 15.94 -13.71 -1.96
N SER A 228 15.53 -12.87 -1.00
CA SER A 228 15.78 -11.42 -1.04
C SER A 228 16.22 -10.95 0.33
N VAL A 229 17.50 -10.62 0.47
CA VAL A 229 18.13 -10.11 1.70
C VAL A 229 19.24 -9.12 1.35
N ASN A 230 19.66 -8.30 2.31
CA ASN A 230 20.87 -7.49 2.17
C ASN A 230 22.10 -8.26 2.70
N GLU A 231 22.78 -9.00 1.82
CA GLU A 231 23.97 -9.80 2.17
C GLU A 231 25.15 -8.99 2.72
N GLY A 232 25.17 -7.67 2.58
CA GLY A 232 26.15 -6.82 3.27
C GLY A 232 26.13 -6.98 4.79
N ASN A 233 25.00 -7.42 5.35
CA ASN A 233 24.82 -7.69 6.78
C ASN A 233 25.17 -9.12 7.21
N PHE A 234 25.69 -9.96 6.30
CA PHE A 234 25.88 -11.40 6.53
C PHE A 234 26.57 -11.74 7.86
N TRP A 235 27.64 -11.01 8.20
CA TRP A 235 28.41 -11.27 9.41
C TRP A 235 27.70 -10.88 10.71
N GLN A 236 26.68 -10.03 10.64
CA GLN A 236 25.87 -9.59 11.78
C GLN A 236 24.72 -10.57 12.09
N TRP A 237 24.42 -11.48 11.17
CA TRP A 237 23.31 -12.42 11.31
C TRP A 237 23.60 -13.57 12.27
N SER A 238 22.54 -14.16 12.81
CA SER A 238 22.62 -15.41 13.56
C SER A 238 23.21 -16.52 12.68
N GLU A 239 23.84 -17.51 13.31
CA GLU A 239 24.43 -18.65 12.60
C GLU A 239 23.39 -19.39 11.75
N SER A 240 22.17 -19.59 12.26
CA SER A 240 21.07 -20.21 11.53
C SER A 240 20.72 -19.51 10.21
N LEU A 241 20.73 -18.17 10.18
CA LEU A 241 20.41 -17.41 8.97
C LEU A 241 21.58 -17.46 7.98
N ARG A 242 22.83 -17.41 8.48
CA ARG A 242 24.02 -17.60 7.63
C ARG A 242 24.04 -18.97 6.98
N ASP A 243 23.69 -20.02 7.71
CA ASP A 243 23.63 -21.37 7.19
C ASP A 243 22.52 -21.55 6.17
N TYR A 244 21.36 -20.92 6.40
CA TYR A 244 20.30 -20.88 5.41
C TYR A 244 20.77 -20.22 4.11
N ILE A 245 21.38 -19.02 4.17
CA ILE A 245 21.85 -18.31 2.98
C ILE A 245 22.97 -19.05 2.24
N ARG A 246 23.81 -19.82 2.95
CA ARG A 246 24.80 -20.70 2.30
C ARG A 246 24.17 -21.92 1.62
N TYR A 247 23.00 -22.34 2.08
CA TYR A 247 22.28 -23.49 1.55
C TYR A 247 21.49 -23.15 0.27
N VAL A 248 20.86 -21.97 0.23
CA VAL A 248 20.13 -21.48 -0.97
C VAL A 248 21.08 -21.18 -2.11
#